data_AF-A0A6A4JVW5-F1
#
_entry.id   AF-A0A6A4JVW5-F1
#
_cell.length_a   1.000
_cell.length_b   1.000
_cell.length_c   1.000
_cell.angle_alpha   90.00
_cell.angle_beta   90.00
_cell.angle_gamma   90.00
#
_symmetry.space_group_name_H-M   'P 1'
#
loop_
_entity.id
_entity.type
_entity.pdbx_description
1 polymer ?
#
loop_
_entity_poly.entity_id
_entity_poly.type
_entity_poly.pdbx_seq_one_letter_code
_entity_poly.pdbx_strand_id
1 'polypeptide(L)'
;MLPLQLATALLLVSCVFSIGSNATNKAEIVMKRLKTRRRFSTVRLRGGRVPEEGNVEILHKGIWGGVCDDEWDSNDGAVVCRQLGYSAVLRVTHNSQFGNSVGSYWMDNVYCDGNEGILKKCRFDGWGKNDCGPDEAAGVICVKTSKKNIENNVQYNVAQLDDSSHRKQTIAISSLTNVRLRLAGGRHANEGRVEVRSGDNGENEPILAS
;
A
#
# COMPACT_ATOMS: atom_id res chain seq x y z
N MET A 1 -4.90 76.34 -31.06
CA MET A 1 -4.23 76.87 -29.86
C MET A 1 -4.77 76.11 -28.65
N LEU A 2 -3.91 75.31 -28.01
CA LEU A 2 -4.05 74.85 -26.61
C LEU A 2 -3.80 76.04 -25.66
N PRO A 3 -4.21 76.06 -24.35
CA PRO A 3 -3.75 75.14 -23.28
C PRO A 3 -4.85 74.66 -22.28
N LEU A 4 -4.75 73.49 -21.63
CA LEU A 4 -4.10 73.19 -20.31
C LEU A 4 -4.64 74.12 -19.19
N GLN A 5 -5.13 73.70 -18.00
CA GLN A 5 -4.74 72.60 -17.12
C GLN A 5 -5.67 72.64 -15.86
N LEU A 6 -5.96 71.49 -15.25
CA LEU A 6 -5.99 71.23 -13.78
C LEU A 6 -7.03 70.18 -13.37
N ALA A 7 -6.46 69.02 -13.05
CA ALA A 7 -7.03 67.90 -12.34
C ALA A 7 -7.65 68.30 -10.99
N THR A 8 -8.77 67.68 -10.64
CA THR A 8 -9.06 67.31 -9.26
C THR A 8 -9.67 65.91 -9.24
N ALA A 9 -9.08 65.09 -8.38
CA ALA A 9 -9.37 63.69 -8.19
C ALA A 9 -10.66 63.51 -7.38
N LEU A 10 -11.48 62.54 -7.75
CA LEU A 10 -12.21 61.75 -6.76
C LEU A 10 -12.07 60.27 -7.07
N LEU A 11 -11.26 59.67 -6.23
CA LEU A 11 -10.99 58.27 -6.06
C LEU A 11 -12.28 57.53 -5.68
N LEU A 12 -12.44 56.32 -6.21
CA LEU A 12 -12.85 55.07 -5.55
C LEU A 12 -13.49 54.10 -6.56
N VAL A 13 -12.70 53.70 -7.57
CA VAL A 13 -12.80 52.31 -8.07
C VAL A 13 -11.67 51.56 -7.41
N SER A 14 -12.00 51.07 -6.22
CA SER A 14 -11.22 50.17 -5.40
C SER A 14 -10.88 48.89 -6.16
N CYS A 15 -9.66 48.41 -5.94
CA CYS A 15 -9.06 47.21 -6.52
C CYS A 15 -8.91 47.27 -8.04
N VAL A 16 -7.81 47.85 -8.55
CA VAL A 16 -6.58 47.06 -8.72
C VAL A 16 -6.87 45.58 -8.50
N PHE A 17 -7.32 44.87 -9.55
CA PHE A 17 -7.25 43.42 -9.55
C PHE A 17 -5.81 43.07 -9.24
N SER A 18 -5.65 42.60 -8.00
CA SER A 18 -4.39 42.21 -7.43
C SER A 18 -3.71 41.26 -8.41
N ILE A 19 -2.51 41.66 -8.83
CA ILE A 19 -1.34 40.81 -8.97
C ILE A 19 -1.69 39.40 -9.47
N GLY A 20 -1.57 39.21 -10.78
CA GLY A 20 -1.35 37.89 -11.35
C GLY A 20 -0.03 37.32 -10.83
N SER A 21 -0.01 36.84 -9.59
CA SER A 21 1.03 36.00 -9.04
C SER A 21 0.77 34.57 -9.50
N ASN A 22 1.03 34.27 -10.78
CA ASN A 22 1.18 32.87 -11.20
C ASN A 22 2.59 32.40 -10.83
N ALA A 23 2.91 32.49 -9.54
CA ALA A 23 4.07 31.86 -8.93
C ALA A 23 3.53 30.71 -8.11
N THR A 24 3.27 29.58 -8.78
CA THR A 24 3.02 28.31 -8.09
C THR A 24 4.13 28.10 -7.08
N ASN A 25 3.81 28.21 -5.79
CA ASN A 25 4.82 28.07 -4.74
C ASN A 25 5.43 26.67 -4.87
N LYS A 26 6.76 26.54 -4.85
CA LYS A 26 7.42 25.22 -4.86
C LYS A 26 6.88 24.31 -3.75
N ALA A 27 6.52 24.87 -2.59
CA ALA A 27 5.83 24.15 -1.51
C ALA A 27 4.42 23.72 -1.90
N GLU A 28 3.68 24.51 -2.68
CA GLU A 28 2.36 24.14 -3.19
C GLU A 28 2.44 23.05 -4.26
N ILE A 29 3.43 23.10 -5.15
CA ILE A 29 3.73 22.01 -6.11
C ILE A 29 4.17 20.75 -5.37
N VAL A 30 5.05 20.86 -4.36
CA VAL A 30 5.51 19.74 -3.54
C VAL A 30 4.33 19.13 -2.78
N MET A 31 3.46 19.93 -2.15
CA MET A 31 2.26 19.45 -1.48
C MET A 31 1.21 18.89 -2.45
N LYS A 32 1.13 19.41 -3.67
CA LYS A 32 0.27 18.87 -4.75
C LYS A 32 0.82 17.54 -5.29
N ARG A 33 2.15 17.35 -5.33
CA ARG A 33 2.86 16.08 -5.62
C ARG A 33 2.88 15.09 -4.45
N LEU A 34 2.74 15.55 -3.20
CA LEU A 34 2.53 14.71 -2.02
C LEU A 34 1.05 14.35 -1.81
N LYS A 35 0.11 15.16 -2.33
CA LYS A 35 -1.33 14.81 -2.45
C LYS A 35 -1.57 13.65 -3.41
N THR A 36 -0.60 13.28 -4.24
CA THR A 36 -0.52 11.98 -4.90
C THR A 36 -0.07 10.87 -3.91
N ARG A 37 -0.98 10.63 -2.95
CA ARG A 37 -1.37 9.32 -2.37
C ARG A 37 -0.36 8.48 -1.57
N ARG A 38 0.26 9.02 -0.52
CA ARG A 38 0.34 8.22 0.72
C ARG A 38 -0.91 8.49 1.54
N ARG A 39 -1.91 7.60 1.45
CA ARG A 39 -3.02 7.63 2.40
C ARG A 39 -2.44 7.31 3.77
N PHE A 40 -2.46 8.28 4.66
CA PHE A 40 -2.14 8.05 6.05
C PHE A 40 -3.21 7.11 6.62
N SER A 41 -2.83 5.86 6.90
CA SER A 41 -3.68 4.92 7.63
C SER A 41 -3.34 5.01 9.10
N THR A 42 -4.36 4.94 9.95
CA THR A 42 -4.19 4.82 11.40
C THR A 42 -3.91 3.39 11.84
N VAL A 43 -3.86 2.43 10.91
CA VAL A 43 -3.56 1.02 11.12
C VAL A 43 -2.40 0.62 10.21
N ARG A 44 -1.54 -0.28 10.66
CA ARG A 44 -0.48 -0.92 9.86
C ARG A 44 -0.28 -2.38 10.28
N LEU A 45 0.38 -3.15 9.40
CA LEU A 45 0.79 -4.52 9.68
C LEU A 45 2.30 -4.57 9.97
N ARG A 46 2.71 -5.35 10.97
CA ARG A 46 4.12 -5.54 11.36
C ARG A 46 4.48 -7.02 11.44
N GLY A 47 5.73 -7.36 11.10
CA GLY A 47 6.30 -8.70 11.32
C GLY A 47 5.98 -9.72 10.22
N GLY A 48 5.08 -9.37 9.30
CA GLY A 48 4.80 -10.18 8.12
C GLY A 48 5.97 -10.29 7.15
N ARG A 49 6.01 -11.38 6.38
CA ARG A 49 7.00 -11.59 5.32
C ARG A 49 6.62 -10.85 4.04
N VAL A 50 5.34 -10.57 3.88
CA VAL A 50 4.76 -9.79 2.77
C VAL A 50 3.90 -8.65 3.30
N PRO A 51 3.61 -7.61 2.50
CA PRO A 51 2.83 -6.46 2.96
C PRO A 51 1.41 -6.77 3.44
N GLU A 52 0.82 -7.88 2.96
CA GLU A 52 -0.57 -8.27 3.23
C GLU A 52 -0.75 -8.97 4.57
N GLU A 53 0.32 -9.25 5.30
CA GLU A 53 0.25 -10.00 6.55
C GLU A 53 1.03 -9.31 7.67
N GLY A 54 0.63 -9.59 8.91
CA GLY A 54 1.33 -9.10 10.08
C GLY A 54 0.40 -8.93 11.28
N ASN A 55 1.02 -8.65 12.43
CA ASN A 55 0.29 -8.18 13.60
C ASN A 55 -0.28 -6.79 13.31
N VAL A 56 -1.49 -6.55 13.78
CA VAL A 56 -2.19 -5.27 13.63
C VAL A 56 -1.66 -4.30 14.68
N GLU A 57 -1.16 -3.17 14.21
CA GLU A 57 -0.86 -2.04 15.08
C GLU A 57 -1.76 -0.85 14.71
N ILE A 58 -2.18 -0.12 15.74
CA ILE A 58 -3.02 1.07 15.59
C ILE A 58 -2.32 2.30 16.18
N LEU A 59 -2.50 3.45 15.54
CA LEU A 59 -1.94 4.72 15.98
C LEU A 59 -2.91 5.45 16.90
N HIS A 60 -2.55 5.64 18.16
CA HIS A 60 -3.30 6.45 19.12
C HIS A 60 -2.37 7.47 19.79
N LYS A 61 -2.79 8.74 19.87
CA LYS A 61 -2.00 9.86 20.43
C LYS A 61 -0.56 9.97 19.87
N GLY A 62 -0.38 9.63 18.58
CA GLY A 62 0.92 9.69 17.91
C GLY A 62 1.86 8.50 18.19
N ILE A 63 1.41 7.52 18.97
CA ILE A 63 2.19 6.32 19.33
C ILE A 63 1.51 5.09 18.75
N TRP A 64 2.31 4.22 18.14
CA TRP A 64 1.84 2.92 17.66
C TRP A 64 1.78 1.93 18.83
N GLY A 65 0.71 1.15 18.88
CA GLY A 65 0.54 0.07 19.84
C GLY A 65 -0.23 -1.08 19.20
N GLY A 66 -0.14 -2.25 19.82
CA GLY A 66 -0.81 -3.47 19.35
C GLY A 66 -2.33 -3.41 19.50
N VAL A 67 -2.98 -4.37 18.85
CA VAL A 67 -4.37 -4.77 19.13
C VAL A 67 -4.30 -6.16 19.77
N CYS A 68 -5.00 -6.36 20.88
CA CYS A 68 -5.05 -7.66 21.54
C CYS A 68 -5.90 -8.63 20.73
N ASP A 69 -5.60 -9.94 20.82
CA ASP A 69 -6.28 -10.99 20.07
C ASP A 69 -7.48 -11.61 20.78
N ASP A 70 -7.81 -11.14 21.98
CA ASP A 70 -9.05 -11.48 22.67
C ASP A 70 -10.27 -10.97 21.89
N GLU A 71 -11.21 -11.89 21.67
CA GLU A 71 -12.44 -11.72 20.86
C GLU A 71 -12.17 -11.31 19.39
N TRP A 72 -10.91 -11.35 18.94
CA TRP A 72 -10.49 -10.93 17.61
C TRP A 72 -11.02 -11.87 16.51
N ASP A 73 -11.88 -11.37 15.63
CA ASP A 73 -12.58 -12.20 14.66
C ASP A 73 -12.39 -11.77 13.19
N SER A 74 -13.00 -12.54 12.30
CA SER A 74 -12.94 -12.25 10.85
C SER A 74 -13.58 -10.93 10.44
N ASN A 75 -14.56 -10.40 11.18
CA ASN A 75 -15.15 -9.09 10.93
C ASN A 75 -14.16 -7.98 11.26
N ASP A 76 -13.43 -8.11 12.36
CA ASP A 76 -12.36 -7.17 12.73
C ASP A 76 -11.25 -7.16 11.68
N GLY A 77 -10.81 -8.37 11.29
CA GLY A 77 -9.82 -8.55 10.23
C GLY A 77 -10.27 -7.98 8.89
N ALA A 78 -11.55 -8.12 8.54
CA ALA A 78 -12.12 -7.55 7.33
C ALA A 78 -12.07 -6.02 7.32
N VAL A 79 -12.38 -5.38 8.44
CA VAL A 79 -12.27 -3.92 8.60
C VAL A 79 -10.82 -3.47 8.42
N VAL A 80 -9.86 -4.16 9.03
CA VAL A 80 -8.42 -3.87 8.88
C VAL A 80 -7.97 -4.00 7.44
N CYS A 81 -8.22 -5.14 6.80
CA CYS A 81 -7.79 -5.38 5.43
C CYS A 81 -8.39 -4.34 4.47
N ARG A 82 -9.69 -4.03 4.60
CA ARG A 82 -10.34 -2.99 3.80
C ARG A 82 -9.78 -1.59 4.07
N GLN A 83 -9.53 -1.25 5.32
CA GLN A 83 -8.92 0.04 5.70
C GLN A 83 -7.54 0.23 5.06
N LEU A 84 -6.76 -0.86 4.95
CA LEU A 84 -5.45 -0.88 4.31
C LEU A 84 -5.51 -0.94 2.76
N GLY A 85 -6.70 -1.12 2.19
CA GLY A 85 -6.92 -1.14 0.74
C GLY A 85 -6.77 -2.53 0.09
N TYR A 86 -6.79 -3.58 0.89
CA TYR A 86 -6.88 -4.96 0.43
C TYR A 86 -8.32 -5.34 0.10
N SER A 87 -8.49 -6.37 -0.73
CA SER A 87 -9.81 -6.75 -1.26
C SER A 87 -10.64 -7.55 -0.27
N ALA A 88 -10.00 -8.36 0.57
CA ALA A 88 -10.63 -9.18 1.58
C ALA A 88 -9.65 -9.57 2.69
N VAL A 89 -10.17 -10.04 3.82
CA VAL A 89 -9.42 -10.83 4.79
C VAL A 89 -9.40 -12.28 4.32
N LEU A 90 -8.22 -12.91 4.36
CA LEU A 90 -8.08 -14.34 4.13
C LEU A 90 -8.29 -15.10 5.46
N ARG A 91 -7.61 -14.66 6.52
CA ARG A 91 -7.84 -15.12 7.90
C ARG A 91 -7.26 -14.13 8.91
N VAL A 92 -7.75 -14.20 10.14
CA VAL A 92 -7.12 -13.59 11.30
C VAL A 92 -6.08 -14.51 11.93
N THR A 93 -5.21 -13.93 12.74
CA THR A 93 -4.18 -14.65 13.50
C THR A 93 -4.18 -14.18 14.93
N HIS A 94 -3.78 -15.07 15.82
CA HIS A 94 -3.73 -14.89 17.27
C HIS A 94 -2.32 -15.23 17.76
N ASN A 95 -2.08 -15.04 19.05
CA ASN A 95 -0.90 -15.44 19.79
C ASN A 95 0.40 -14.88 19.17
N SER A 96 0.38 -13.61 18.75
CA SER A 96 1.57 -12.93 18.20
C SER A 96 2.24 -13.71 17.07
N GLN A 97 1.46 -14.26 16.14
CA GLN A 97 1.96 -15.11 15.04
C GLN A 97 3.11 -14.47 14.23
N PHE A 98 3.16 -13.14 14.15
CA PHE A 98 4.21 -12.40 13.42
C PHE A 98 5.29 -11.80 14.34
N GLY A 99 5.44 -12.35 15.54
CA GLY A 99 6.35 -11.91 16.60
C GLY A 99 5.62 -11.15 17.70
N ASN A 100 6.28 -10.98 18.85
CA ASN A 100 5.64 -10.33 19.99
C ASN A 100 5.31 -8.86 19.72
N SER A 101 4.21 -8.38 20.30
CA SER A 101 3.88 -6.95 20.31
C SER A 101 4.99 -6.16 20.97
N VAL A 102 5.35 -5.02 20.38
CA VAL A 102 6.37 -4.12 20.91
C VAL A 102 5.69 -2.89 21.48
N GLY A 103 5.64 -2.79 22.81
CA GLY A 103 5.02 -1.66 23.52
C GLY A 103 3.65 -2.02 24.09
N SER A 104 2.81 -1.00 24.30
CA SER A 104 1.46 -1.15 24.87
C SER A 104 0.43 -1.55 23.81
N TYR A 105 -0.60 -2.27 24.23
CA TYR A 105 -1.82 -2.46 23.44
C TYR A 105 -2.73 -1.23 23.56
N TRP A 106 -3.32 -0.82 22.45
CA TRP A 106 -4.26 0.30 22.42
C TRP A 106 -5.72 -0.13 22.39
N MET A 107 -6.00 -1.32 21.88
CA MET A 107 -7.33 -1.88 21.74
C MET A 107 -7.31 -3.33 22.19
N ASP A 108 -8.43 -3.73 22.78
CA ASP A 108 -8.69 -5.04 23.34
C ASP A 108 -10.20 -5.29 23.33
N ASN A 109 -10.61 -6.55 23.24
CA ASN A 109 -11.98 -7.01 23.03
C ASN A 109 -12.66 -6.21 21.90
N VAL A 110 -12.12 -6.34 20.69
CA VAL A 110 -12.63 -5.60 19.53
C VAL A 110 -13.84 -6.33 18.95
N TYR A 111 -14.91 -5.60 18.68
CA TYR A 111 -16.15 -6.13 18.13
C TYR A 111 -16.62 -5.27 16.97
N CYS A 112 -16.08 -5.54 15.78
CA CYS A 112 -16.59 -4.97 14.54
C CYS A 112 -17.81 -5.73 14.03
N ASP A 113 -18.78 -5.00 13.47
CA ASP A 113 -19.87 -5.58 12.66
C ASP A 113 -19.38 -6.02 11.26
N GLY A 114 -18.18 -5.58 10.87
CA GLY A 114 -17.53 -5.92 9.60
C GLY A 114 -17.78 -4.91 8.48
N ASN A 115 -18.66 -3.92 8.71
CA ASN A 115 -19.04 -2.88 7.75
C ASN A 115 -18.38 -1.51 8.04
N GLU A 116 -17.62 -1.40 9.13
CA GLU A 116 -16.97 -0.17 9.54
C GLU A 116 -15.92 0.29 8.53
N GLY A 117 -15.87 1.60 8.28
CA GLY A 117 -14.87 2.16 7.37
C GLY A 117 -13.44 2.12 7.92
N ILE A 118 -13.28 2.08 9.26
CA ILE A 118 -12.00 2.07 9.97
C ILE A 118 -12.12 1.34 11.31
N LEU A 119 -11.04 0.70 11.76
CA LEU A 119 -10.98 -0.12 12.99
C LEU A 119 -11.39 0.68 14.24
N LYS A 120 -11.04 1.97 14.31
CA LYS A 120 -11.38 2.85 15.44
C LYS A 120 -12.88 3.05 15.68
N LYS A 121 -13.73 2.67 14.71
CA LYS A 121 -15.18 2.80 14.82
C LYS A 121 -15.86 1.56 15.37
N CYS A 122 -15.15 0.44 15.44
CA CYS A 122 -15.66 -0.76 16.08
C CYS A 122 -15.77 -0.53 17.59
N ARG A 123 -16.60 -1.33 18.26
CA ARG A 123 -16.70 -1.31 19.72
C ARG A 123 -15.48 -2.02 20.32
N PHE A 124 -14.97 -1.51 21.44
CA PHE A 124 -13.86 -2.10 22.21
C PHE A 124 -13.85 -1.51 23.62
N ASP A 125 -13.09 -2.09 24.54
CA ASP A 125 -13.16 -1.78 25.99
C ASP A 125 -12.61 -0.40 26.39
N GLY A 126 -11.94 0.26 25.45
CA GLY A 126 -11.43 1.61 25.57
C GLY A 126 -9.91 1.69 25.42
N TRP A 127 -9.41 2.89 25.12
CA TRP A 127 -8.00 3.08 24.76
C TRP A 127 -7.04 2.70 25.89
N GLY A 128 -6.17 1.73 25.61
CA GLY A 128 -5.13 1.28 26.55
C GLY A 128 -5.66 0.51 27.76
N LYS A 129 -6.94 0.12 27.75
CA LYS A 129 -7.52 -0.81 28.72
C LYS A 129 -7.41 -2.21 28.13
N ASN A 130 -6.56 -3.03 28.72
CA ASN A 130 -6.27 -4.41 28.33
C ASN A 130 -5.56 -5.10 29.49
N ASP A 131 -5.62 -6.42 29.52
CA ASP A 131 -4.83 -7.29 30.38
C ASP A 131 -3.82 -8.14 29.58
N CYS A 132 -3.59 -7.78 28.32
CA CYS A 132 -2.82 -8.59 27.38
C CYS A 132 -1.29 -8.50 27.53
N GLY A 133 -0.65 -9.66 27.41
CA GLY A 133 0.77 -9.91 27.37
C GLY A 133 1.41 -9.73 25.99
N PRO A 134 2.75 -9.73 25.90
CA PRO A 134 3.48 -9.48 24.65
C PRO A 134 3.22 -10.52 23.55
N ASP A 135 2.73 -11.70 23.91
CA ASP A 135 2.40 -12.82 23.04
C ASP A 135 0.92 -12.82 22.58
N GLU A 136 0.13 -11.82 22.94
CA GLU A 136 -1.32 -11.74 22.64
C GLU A 136 -1.64 -10.71 21.54
N ALA A 137 -0.78 -10.61 20.52
CA ALA A 137 -1.04 -9.70 19.41
C ALA A 137 -1.95 -10.31 18.35
N ALA A 138 -3.03 -9.58 18.05
CA ALA A 138 -3.89 -9.84 16.92
C ALA A 138 -3.15 -9.58 15.60
N GLY A 139 -3.43 -10.40 14.59
CA GLY A 139 -2.91 -10.21 13.25
C GLY A 139 -3.92 -10.58 12.17
N VAL A 140 -3.54 -10.27 10.93
CA VAL A 140 -4.33 -10.58 9.75
C VAL A 140 -3.45 -11.07 8.62
N ILE A 141 -4.06 -11.85 7.72
CA ILE A 141 -3.55 -12.10 6.38
C ILE A 141 -4.63 -11.64 5.41
N CYS A 142 -4.28 -10.69 4.55
CA CYS A 142 -5.21 -10.08 3.60
C CYS A 142 -5.00 -10.63 2.18
N VAL A 143 -6.02 -10.45 1.34
CA VAL A 143 -5.95 -10.77 -0.09
C VAL A 143 -5.49 -9.52 -0.85
N LYS A 144 -4.44 -9.66 -1.68
CA LYS A 144 -4.00 -8.57 -2.57
C LYS A 144 -5.16 -8.12 -3.44
N THR A 145 -5.37 -6.81 -3.51
CA THR A 145 -6.24 -6.23 -4.54
C THR A 145 -5.58 -6.44 -5.89
N SER A 146 -6.08 -7.40 -6.68
CA SER A 146 -5.75 -7.47 -8.09
C SER A 146 -6.36 -6.24 -8.74
N LYS A 147 -5.52 -5.29 -9.16
CA LYS A 147 -5.95 -4.29 -10.12
C LYS A 147 -6.27 -5.05 -11.41
N LYS A 148 -7.51 -5.52 -11.56
CA LYS A 148 -8.01 -5.81 -12.90
C LYS A 148 -7.93 -4.48 -13.63
N ASN A 149 -7.04 -4.38 -14.62
CA ASN A 149 -7.08 -3.27 -15.55
C ASN A 149 -8.50 -3.26 -16.14
N ILE A 150 -9.36 -2.35 -15.69
CA ILE A 150 -10.54 -1.97 -16.46
C ILE A 150 -10.01 -1.08 -17.58
N GLU A 151 -9.32 -1.69 -18.54
CA GLU A 151 -8.95 -1.11 -19.83
C GLU A 151 -9.05 -2.23 -20.88
N ASN A 152 -10.24 -2.84 -20.99
CA ASN A 152 -10.62 -3.63 -22.16
C ASN A 152 -11.31 -2.75 -23.22
N ASN A 153 -10.94 -1.47 -23.35
CA ASN A 153 -11.22 -0.67 -24.56
C ASN A 153 -10.45 0.67 -24.63
N VAL A 154 -9.12 0.66 -24.55
CA VAL A 154 -8.31 1.82 -24.98
C VAL A 154 -7.35 1.36 -26.05
N GLN A 155 -7.66 1.73 -27.30
CA GLN A 155 -6.75 1.63 -28.43
C GLN A 155 -5.58 2.59 -28.21
N TYR A 156 -4.46 2.08 -27.71
CA TYR A 156 -3.23 2.86 -27.60
C TYR A 156 -2.53 2.91 -28.96
N ASN A 157 -2.57 4.07 -29.60
CA ASN A 157 -1.64 4.44 -30.65
C ASN A 157 -0.27 4.68 -30.00
N VAL A 158 0.67 3.74 -30.16
CA VAL A 158 2.04 3.90 -29.71
C VAL A 158 2.81 4.68 -30.78
N ALA A 159 2.97 5.98 -30.57
CA ALA A 159 3.98 6.75 -31.27
C ALA A 159 5.37 6.35 -30.73
N GLN A 160 6.27 6.05 -31.67
CA GLN A 160 7.64 5.60 -31.46
C GLN A 160 8.40 6.48 -30.46
N LEU A 161 9.06 5.84 -29.50
CA LEU A 161 10.32 6.35 -28.96
C LEU A 161 11.35 5.22 -29.06
N ASP A 162 12.25 5.43 -30.01
CA ASP A 162 13.54 4.77 -30.19
C ASP A 162 14.40 4.97 -28.92
N ASP A 163 14.81 3.88 -28.30
CA ASP A 163 16.10 3.83 -27.61
C ASP A 163 16.70 2.44 -27.77
N SER A 164 17.69 2.38 -28.65
CA SER A 164 18.38 1.20 -29.12
C SER A 164 19.64 0.96 -28.30
N SER A 165 19.53 0.35 -27.11
CA SER A 165 20.69 -0.30 -26.46
C SER A 165 20.27 -1.23 -25.30
N HIS A 166 20.65 -2.51 -25.40
CA HIS A 166 20.39 -3.65 -24.48
C HIS A 166 19.12 -4.45 -24.75
N ARG A 167 19.24 -5.38 -25.69
CA ARG A 167 18.32 -6.52 -25.86
C ARG A 167 18.41 -7.46 -24.65
N LYS A 168 17.85 -7.07 -23.49
CA LYS A 168 17.48 -8.02 -22.44
C LYS A 168 16.26 -8.79 -22.94
N GLN A 169 16.47 -9.91 -23.61
CA GLN A 169 15.43 -10.91 -23.83
C GLN A 169 15.00 -11.46 -22.47
N THR A 170 14.06 -10.77 -21.82
CA THR A 170 13.41 -11.26 -20.61
C THR A 170 12.26 -12.13 -21.08
N ILE A 171 12.42 -13.44 -21.04
CA ILE A 171 11.33 -14.38 -21.33
C ILE A 171 10.33 -14.25 -20.17
N ALA A 172 9.16 -13.68 -20.45
CA ALA A 172 8.06 -13.67 -19.50
C ALA A 172 7.52 -15.11 -19.36
N ILE A 173 7.81 -15.76 -18.23
CA ILE A 173 7.40 -17.15 -17.95
C ILE A 173 5.88 -17.24 -17.65
N SER A 174 5.16 -16.11 -17.62
CA SER A 174 3.72 -16.04 -17.33
C SER A 174 2.80 -16.65 -18.41
N SER A 175 3.35 -17.17 -19.51
CA SER A 175 2.55 -17.75 -20.62
C SER A 175 2.78 -19.26 -20.86
N LEU A 176 3.57 -19.94 -20.03
CA LEU A 176 3.81 -21.38 -20.18
C LEU A 176 3.43 -22.11 -18.88
N THR A 177 2.35 -22.87 -18.90
CA THR A 177 1.86 -23.64 -17.73
C THR A 177 2.80 -24.75 -17.30
N ASN A 178 3.82 -25.07 -18.11
CA ASN A 178 4.65 -26.26 -17.96
C ASN A 178 6.13 -25.95 -17.69
N VAL A 179 6.46 -24.72 -17.25
CA VAL A 179 7.82 -24.34 -16.87
C VAL A 179 8.02 -24.44 -15.35
N ARG A 180 9.04 -25.20 -14.93
CA ARG A 180 9.46 -25.31 -13.52
C ARG A 180 10.82 -24.66 -13.33
N LEU A 181 10.92 -23.85 -12.26
CA LEU A 181 12.17 -23.22 -11.82
C LEU A 181 12.68 -23.91 -10.57
N ARG A 182 14.01 -24.11 -10.48
CA ARG A 182 14.69 -24.56 -9.26
C ARG A 182 16.03 -23.87 -9.07
N LEU A 183 16.48 -23.74 -7.83
CA LEU A 183 17.86 -23.36 -7.50
C LEU A 183 18.68 -24.63 -7.24
N ALA A 184 19.87 -24.73 -7.83
CA ALA A 184 20.77 -25.87 -7.67
C ALA A 184 22.16 -25.44 -7.18
N GLY A 185 22.79 -26.28 -6.34
CA GLY A 185 24.19 -26.11 -5.91
C GLY A 185 24.44 -25.01 -4.87
N GLY A 186 23.41 -24.44 -4.25
CA GLY A 186 23.57 -23.52 -3.11
C GLY A 186 23.81 -24.24 -1.78
N ARG A 187 24.42 -23.55 -0.80
CA ARG A 187 24.55 -24.05 0.59
C ARG A 187 23.26 -23.87 1.39
N HIS A 188 22.37 -22.99 0.94
CA HIS A 188 21.06 -22.71 1.54
C HIS A 188 19.94 -22.72 0.49
N ALA A 189 18.70 -22.89 0.95
CA ALA A 189 17.51 -23.05 0.10
C ALA A 189 17.17 -21.81 -0.76
N ASN A 190 17.75 -20.66 -0.44
CA ASN A 190 17.53 -19.37 -1.10
C ASN A 190 18.71 -18.93 -1.99
N GLU A 191 19.69 -19.80 -2.23
CA GLU A 191 20.83 -19.51 -3.10
C GLU A 191 21.12 -20.70 -4.05
N GLY A 192 21.81 -20.41 -5.14
CA GLY A 192 22.18 -21.41 -6.14
C GLY A 192 22.00 -20.91 -7.56
N ARG A 193 22.39 -21.75 -8.53
CA ARG A 193 22.17 -21.51 -9.95
C ARG A 193 20.70 -21.70 -10.27
N VAL A 194 20.09 -20.74 -10.95
CA VAL A 194 18.72 -20.85 -11.45
C VAL A 194 18.71 -21.83 -12.62
N GLU A 195 17.91 -22.88 -12.51
CA GLU A 195 17.63 -23.82 -13.59
C GLU A 195 16.17 -23.72 -14.02
N VAL A 196 15.95 -23.78 -15.33
CA VAL A 196 14.63 -23.71 -15.98
C VAL A 196 14.38 -25.01 -16.73
N ARG A 197 13.23 -25.66 -16.51
CA ARG A 197 12.80 -26.82 -17.30
C ARG A 197 11.42 -26.57 -17.89
N SER A 198 11.26 -26.87 -19.18
CA SER A 198 9.96 -26.96 -19.86
C SER A 198 9.54 -28.42 -19.91
N GLY A 199 8.31 -28.76 -19.53
CA GLY A 199 7.85 -30.15 -19.46
C GLY A 199 6.57 -30.39 -20.25
N ASP A 200 6.70 -30.77 -21.51
CA ASP A 200 5.71 -31.67 -22.14
C ASP A 200 6.40 -33.02 -22.35
N ASN A 201 5.92 -34.02 -21.61
CA ASN A 201 6.20 -35.44 -21.79
C ASN A 201 7.67 -35.91 -21.78
N GLY A 202 8.11 -36.41 -20.62
CA GLY A 202 8.88 -37.66 -20.56
C GLY A 202 10.34 -37.70 -21.05
N GLU A 203 10.91 -36.65 -21.63
CA GLU A 203 12.32 -36.66 -22.06
C GLU A 203 13.15 -35.54 -21.40
N ASN A 204 14.18 -35.96 -20.68
CA ASN A 204 15.04 -35.13 -19.86
C ASN A 204 16.17 -34.49 -20.68
N GLU A 205 15.86 -33.45 -21.46
CA GLU A 205 16.89 -32.65 -22.13
C GLU A 205 17.08 -31.29 -21.42
N PRO A 206 18.28 -30.97 -20.91
CA PRO A 206 18.58 -29.65 -20.36
C PRO A 206 18.71 -28.63 -21.50
N ILE A 207 17.97 -27.52 -21.42
CA ILE A 207 18.16 -26.40 -22.33
C ILE A 207 19.49 -25.73 -21.97
N LEU A 208 20.54 -26.04 -22.73
CA LEU A 208 21.84 -25.36 -22.67
C LEU A 208 21.64 -23.91 -23.12
N ALA A 209 21.75 -22.97 -22.18
CA ALA A 209 21.93 -21.56 -22.49
C ALA A 209 23.40 -21.33 -22.89
N SER A 210 23.65 -20.97 -24.15
CA SER A 210 24.90 -20.38 -24.63
C SER A 210 24.97 -18.88 -24.37
#